data_AF-A0A533RLT6-F1
#
_entry.id   AF-A0A533RLT6-F1
#
_cell.length_a   1.000
_cell.length_b   1.000
_cell.length_c   1.000
_cell.angle_alpha   90.00
_cell.angle_beta   90.00
_cell.angle_gamma   90.00
#
_symmetry.space_group_name_H-M   'P 1'
#
loop_
_entity.id
_entity.type
_entity.pdbx_description
1 polymer ?
#
loop_
_entity_poly.entity_id
_entity_poly.type
_entity_poly.pdbx_seq_one_letter_code
_entity_poly.pdbx_strand_id
1 'polypeptide(L)'
;TKAADGSFSWTDYAWTGADGSYAVYGLEPGTYRLWFYDYNGEFINEFYNDKASLETADDLVYAGVTLEGINAALARKTPVLSGTATDADTGEPVQGVWAKLYKRNALGDYDFFQCFTTDALGRYWFYGLSAGDYKIRFLDESTDLGQYQERYYLNAENLESASVVTYNGTTPLAGLDQTLSAAAPCITGTVTDEASPTAAPAAGVWVKAYKKVGESWDWATYVCTSDDGSYTLFGLEPGTYRLRFYDPEKRFVEEYYDDASTLDGATDVVYTGTKLEGIDAALTYAPRLDGENRYSTAVEIAKEGFPGWEGVDTVVIASGDDRAAADPLAASGLCWLYDAPLLLV
;
A
#
# COMPACT_ATOMS: atom_id res chain seq x y z
N THR A 1 5.26 -10.90 36.61
CA THR A 1 5.84 -10.82 37.97
C THR A 1 4.86 -11.32 39.00
N LYS A 2 5.34 -11.94 40.08
CA LYS A 2 4.53 -12.38 41.22
C LYS A 2 4.19 -11.18 42.11
N ALA A 3 2.90 -10.96 42.36
CA ALA A 3 2.40 -9.97 43.29
C ALA A 3 2.41 -10.50 44.74
N ALA A 4 2.21 -9.61 45.71
CA ALA A 4 2.23 -9.95 47.14
C ALA A 4 1.12 -10.93 47.55
N ASP A 5 0.00 -10.96 46.82
CA ASP A 5 -1.11 -11.90 47.03
C ASP A 5 -0.87 -13.28 46.37
N GLY A 6 0.29 -13.48 45.75
CA GLY A 6 0.68 -14.71 45.05
C GLY A 6 0.18 -14.81 43.61
N SER A 7 -0.59 -13.84 43.12
CA SER A 7 -1.01 -13.78 41.72
C SER A 7 0.15 -13.38 40.81
N PHE A 8 0.03 -13.65 39.52
CA PHE A 8 1.00 -13.23 38.51
C PHE A 8 0.35 -12.24 37.54
N SER A 9 1.05 -11.16 37.26
CA SER A 9 0.69 -10.20 36.20
C SER A 9 1.73 -10.21 35.09
N TRP A 10 1.29 -9.88 33.87
CA TRP A 10 2.20 -9.60 32.77
C TRP A 10 3.11 -8.41 33.11
N THR A 11 4.34 -8.41 32.62
CA THR A 11 5.32 -7.36 32.98
C THR A 11 6.06 -6.84 31.77
N ASP A 12 6.68 -7.72 30.98
CA ASP A 12 7.40 -7.32 29.78
C ASP A 12 7.57 -8.52 28.83
N TYR A 13 8.10 -8.27 27.64
CA TYR A 13 8.37 -9.26 26.60
C TYR A 13 9.58 -8.90 25.74
N ALA A 14 10.09 -9.86 24.98
CA ALA A 14 11.06 -9.63 23.93
C ALA A 14 10.76 -10.55 22.74
N TRP A 15 11.11 -10.11 21.54
CA TRP A 15 11.10 -10.96 20.35
C TRP A 15 12.40 -11.77 20.27
N THR A 16 12.31 -13.01 19.81
CA THR A 16 13.49 -13.79 19.45
C THR A 16 14.10 -13.28 18.14
N GLY A 17 15.42 -13.20 18.07
CA GLY A 17 16.15 -12.96 16.84
C GLY A 17 16.06 -14.12 15.86
N ALA A 18 16.58 -13.93 14.64
CA ALA A 18 16.59 -14.97 13.60
C ALA A 18 17.39 -16.22 14.00
N ASP A 19 18.31 -16.11 14.96
CA ASP A 19 19.08 -17.21 15.54
C ASP A 19 18.41 -17.83 16.79
N GLY A 20 17.23 -17.35 17.17
CA GLY A 20 16.49 -17.79 18.36
C GLY A 20 16.90 -17.13 19.68
N SER A 21 17.89 -16.24 19.67
CA SER A 21 18.33 -15.52 20.88
C SER A 21 17.30 -14.48 21.34
N TYR A 22 17.20 -14.24 22.64
CA TYR A 22 16.34 -13.19 23.20
C TYR A 22 16.93 -12.65 24.51
N ALA A 23 16.53 -11.44 24.89
CA ALA A 23 16.83 -10.85 26.19
C ALA A 23 15.71 -9.91 26.61
N VAL A 24 15.22 -10.08 27.84
CA VAL A 24 14.22 -9.18 28.46
C VAL A 24 14.95 -8.25 29.40
N TYR A 25 14.81 -6.94 29.19
CA TYR A 25 15.52 -5.90 29.96
C TYR A 25 14.54 -5.11 30.84
N GLY A 26 15.07 -4.25 31.71
CA GLY A 26 14.25 -3.33 32.51
C GLY A 26 13.40 -3.96 33.61
N LEU A 27 13.66 -5.24 33.94
CA LEU A 27 12.99 -5.92 35.04
C LEU A 27 13.55 -5.44 36.39
N GLU A 28 12.67 -5.17 37.35
CA GLU A 28 13.04 -4.97 38.75
C GLU A 28 13.35 -6.32 39.43
N PRO A 29 14.15 -6.37 40.51
CA PRO A 29 14.34 -7.60 41.28
C PRO A 29 13.00 -8.18 41.76
N GLY A 30 12.76 -9.47 41.52
CA GLY A 30 11.48 -10.10 41.81
C GLY A 30 11.39 -11.55 41.33
N THR A 31 10.20 -12.14 41.47
CA THR A 31 9.90 -13.49 40.99
C THR A 31 9.05 -13.43 39.72
N TYR A 32 9.51 -14.14 38.70
CA TYR A 32 8.96 -14.13 37.36
C TYR A 32 8.60 -15.55 36.90
N ARG A 33 7.71 -15.65 35.93
CA ARG A 33 7.46 -16.86 35.13
C ARG A 33 7.60 -16.44 33.68
N LEU A 34 8.35 -17.21 32.89
CA LEU A 34 8.62 -16.89 31.50
C LEU A 34 7.74 -17.75 30.59
N TRP A 35 7.06 -17.09 29.65
CA TRP A 35 6.19 -17.72 28.66
C TRP A 35 6.79 -17.55 27.27
N PHE A 36 6.96 -18.66 26.56
CA PHE A 36 7.35 -18.69 25.17
C PHE A 36 6.08 -18.76 24.32
N TYR A 37 5.82 -17.70 23.58
CA TYR A 37 4.60 -17.50 22.81
C TYR A 37 4.94 -17.31 21.33
N ASP A 38 4.41 -18.19 20.49
CA ASP A 38 4.47 -18.05 19.04
C ASP A 38 3.20 -17.36 18.53
N TYR A 39 3.38 -16.11 18.09
CA TYR A 39 2.33 -15.30 17.51
C TYR A 39 1.77 -15.89 16.19
N ASN A 40 2.61 -16.54 15.39
CA ASN A 40 2.20 -17.13 14.11
C ASN A 40 1.43 -18.44 14.31
N GLY A 41 1.53 -19.04 15.51
CA GLY A 41 0.78 -20.20 15.94
C GLY A 41 1.26 -21.52 15.33
N GLU A 42 2.45 -21.57 14.75
CA GLU A 42 3.15 -22.77 14.28
C GLU A 42 3.62 -23.68 15.41
N PHE A 43 4.04 -23.11 16.53
CA PHE A 43 4.53 -23.84 17.70
C PHE A 43 3.51 -23.88 18.84
N ILE A 44 3.65 -24.88 19.71
CA ILE A 44 2.91 -24.99 20.96
C ILE A 44 3.56 -24.03 21.96
N ASN A 45 2.74 -23.12 22.49
CA ASN A 45 3.18 -22.18 23.51
C ASN A 45 3.38 -22.91 24.84
N GLU A 46 4.44 -22.56 25.57
CA GLU A 46 4.73 -23.17 26.87
C GLU A 46 5.48 -22.18 27.78
N PHE A 47 5.41 -22.41 29.08
CA PHE A 47 6.25 -21.74 30.05
C PHE A 47 7.60 -22.46 30.17
N TYR A 48 8.61 -21.74 30.65
CA TYR A 48 9.95 -22.28 30.85
C TYR A 48 9.93 -23.68 31.47
N ASN A 49 10.78 -24.57 30.93
CA ASN A 49 10.92 -25.97 31.34
C ASN A 49 9.65 -26.81 31.08
N ASP A 50 9.12 -26.69 29.87
CA ASP A 50 8.00 -27.46 29.31
C ASP A 50 6.72 -27.42 30.17
N LYS A 51 6.47 -26.30 30.85
CA LYS A 51 5.31 -26.13 31.72
C LYS A 51 4.12 -25.63 30.90
N ALA A 52 3.04 -26.41 30.89
CA ALA A 52 1.89 -26.12 30.04
C ALA A 52 1.03 -24.93 30.50
N SER A 53 1.16 -24.48 31.75
CA SER A 53 0.27 -23.46 32.30
C SER A 53 0.99 -22.50 33.23
N LEU A 54 0.41 -21.31 33.39
CA LEU A 54 0.94 -20.31 34.30
C LEU A 54 1.02 -20.85 35.72
N GLU A 55 0.03 -21.62 36.18
CA GLU A 55 -0.04 -22.17 37.54
C GLU A 55 1.09 -23.15 37.86
N THR A 56 1.46 -23.96 36.87
CA THR A 56 2.49 -25.01 36.97
C THR A 56 3.89 -24.54 36.58
N ALA A 57 4.01 -23.31 36.07
CA ALA A 57 5.26 -22.73 35.65
C ALA A 57 6.25 -22.55 36.81
N ASP A 58 7.53 -22.75 36.51
CA ASP A 58 8.61 -22.61 37.48
C ASP A 58 8.89 -21.14 37.79
N ASP A 59 9.09 -20.82 39.07
CA ASP A 59 9.41 -19.46 39.53
C ASP A 59 10.90 -19.14 39.26
N LEU A 60 11.15 -18.08 38.49
CA LEU A 60 12.47 -17.51 38.22
C LEU A 60 12.70 -16.32 39.17
N VAL A 61 13.69 -16.43 40.04
CA VAL A 61 14.05 -15.33 40.98
C VAL A 61 15.14 -14.47 40.35
N TYR A 62 14.76 -13.27 39.90
CA TYR A 62 15.69 -12.28 39.36
C TYR A 62 16.14 -11.34 40.49
N ALA A 63 17.44 -11.29 40.77
CA ALA A 63 18.01 -10.48 41.85
C ALA A 63 18.79 -9.24 41.35
N GLY A 64 18.45 -8.73 40.16
CA GLY A 64 19.19 -7.63 39.53
C GLY A 64 20.48 -8.05 38.80
N VAL A 65 20.68 -9.35 38.59
CA VAL A 65 21.79 -9.93 37.81
C VAL A 65 21.20 -10.85 36.75
N THR A 66 21.75 -10.81 35.54
CA THR A 66 21.30 -11.60 34.39
C THR A 66 21.13 -13.07 34.73
N LEU A 67 19.96 -13.64 34.41
CA LEU A 67 19.72 -15.07 34.43
C LEU A 67 20.04 -15.63 33.05
N GLU A 68 20.92 -16.63 32.99
CA GLU A 68 21.31 -17.32 31.77
C GLU A 68 20.77 -18.76 31.75
N GLY A 69 20.78 -19.40 30.58
CA GLY A 69 20.35 -20.80 30.42
C GLY A 69 18.84 -21.03 30.47
N ILE A 70 18.05 -19.96 30.42
CA ILE A 70 16.59 -20.01 30.34
C ILE A 70 16.20 -20.22 28.87
N ASN A 71 16.20 -21.45 28.40
CA ASN A 71 15.92 -21.80 27.01
C ASN A 71 14.66 -22.67 26.89
N ALA A 72 14.05 -22.71 25.71
CA ALA A 72 12.94 -23.60 25.37
C ALA A 72 13.11 -24.17 23.95
N ALA A 73 12.52 -25.33 23.70
CA ALA A 73 12.50 -25.99 22.41
C ALA A 73 11.05 -26.34 22.05
N LEU A 74 10.32 -25.36 21.49
CA LEU A 74 8.89 -25.49 21.31
C LEU A 74 8.54 -26.62 20.34
N ALA A 75 7.58 -27.45 20.74
CA ALA A 75 7.03 -28.47 19.86
C ALA A 75 6.20 -27.82 18.74
N ARG A 76 6.49 -28.17 17.48
CA ARG A 76 5.72 -27.71 16.33
C ARG A 76 4.33 -28.37 16.30
N LYS A 77 3.28 -27.62 15.98
CA LYS A 77 1.94 -28.15 15.82
C LYS A 77 1.85 -29.00 14.55
N THR A 78 0.91 -29.95 14.54
CA THR A 78 0.56 -30.69 13.33
C THR A 78 -0.27 -29.82 12.40
N PRO A 79 0.09 -29.68 11.11
CA PRO A 79 -0.74 -28.99 10.12
C PRO A 79 -2.15 -29.58 10.08
N VAL A 80 -3.16 -28.70 10.10
CA VAL A 80 -4.57 -29.09 10.03
C VAL A 80 -5.09 -28.97 8.61
N LEU A 81 -4.76 -27.89 7.91
CA LEU A 81 -5.02 -27.70 6.48
C LEU A 81 -3.70 -27.45 5.78
N SER A 82 -3.48 -28.04 4.61
CA SER A 82 -2.24 -27.83 3.84
C SER A 82 -2.43 -28.07 2.35
N GLY A 83 -1.59 -27.43 1.55
CA GLY A 83 -1.51 -27.64 0.11
C GLY A 83 -0.23 -27.04 -0.46
N THR A 84 -0.15 -27.01 -1.79
CA THR A 84 0.89 -26.32 -2.55
C THR A 84 0.32 -25.22 -3.43
N ALA A 85 1.13 -24.20 -3.70
CA ALA A 85 0.91 -23.24 -4.77
C ALA A 85 1.93 -23.48 -5.89
N THR A 86 1.46 -23.62 -7.12
CA THR A 86 2.29 -23.80 -8.30
C THR A 86 1.96 -22.79 -9.37
N ASP A 87 2.93 -22.46 -10.20
CA ASP A 87 2.78 -21.57 -11.34
C ASP A 87 1.96 -22.29 -12.43
N ALA A 88 0.91 -21.65 -12.93
CA ALA A 88 -0.03 -22.29 -13.85
C ALA A 88 0.60 -22.61 -15.24
N ASP A 89 1.63 -21.86 -15.65
CA ASP A 89 2.25 -22.00 -16.96
C ASP A 89 3.41 -23.01 -16.94
N THR A 90 4.20 -22.99 -15.87
CA THR A 90 5.41 -23.81 -15.74
C THR A 90 5.21 -25.07 -14.89
N GLY A 91 4.23 -25.05 -13.97
CA GLY A 91 4.02 -26.11 -12.97
C GLY A 91 5.02 -26.08 -11.81
N GLU A 92 5.94 -25.12 -11.79
CA GLU A 92 6.95 -24.97 -10.75
C GLU A 92 6.34 -24.46 -9.43
N PRO A 93 6.94 -24.78 -8.27
CA PRO A 93 6.46 -24.28 -6.99
C PRO A 93 6.60 -22.76 -6.87
N VAL A 94 5.57 -22.09 -6.35
CA VAL A 94 5.59 -20.64 -6.13
C VAL A 94 5.91 -20.34 -4.68
N GLN A 95 7.09 -19.79 -4.44
CA GLN A 95 7.53 -19.31 -3.13
C GLN A 95 7.06 -17.87 -2.89
N GLY A 96 6.78 -17.51 -1.64
CA GLY A 96 6.52 -16.11 -1.26
C GLY A 96 5.06 -15.68 -1.32
N VAL A 97 4.16 -16.49 -1.87
CA VAL A 97 2.73 -16.12 -1.93
C VAL A 97 2.07 -16.30 -0.56
N TRP A 98 1.23 -15.34 -0.18
CA TRP A 98 0.43 -15.43 1.03
C TRP A 98 -0.80 -16.30 0.83
N ALA A 99 -0.86 -17.42 1.53
CA ALA A 99 -2.07 -18.18 1.75
C ALA A 99 -2.79 -17.64 3.01
N LYS A 100 -3.85 -16.86 2.82
CA LYS A 100 -4.70 -16.31 3.89
C LYS A 100 -5.93 -17.20 4.09
N LEU A 101 -6.11 -17.71 5.31
CA LEU A 101 -7.27 -18.50 5.73
C LEU A 101 -8.31 -17.59 6.38
N TYR A 102 -9.55 -17.73 5.93
CA TYR A 102 -10.72 -17.06 6.50
C TYR A 102 -11.65 -18.09 7.10
N LYS A 103 -12.15 -17.82 8.31
CA LYS A 103 -13.06 -18.70 9.05
C LYS A 103 -14.46 -18.12 9.02
N ARG A 104 -15.45 -18.99 8.77
CA ARG A 104 -16.86 -18.59 8.85
C ARG A 104 -17.27 -18.29 10.29
N ASN A 105 -17.87 -17.13 10.52
CA ASN A 105 -18.38 -16.70 11.81
C ASN A 105 -19.87 -17.07 11.99
N ALA A 106 -20.43 -16.76 13.17
CA ALA A 106 -21.82 -17.10 13.51
C ALA A 106 -22.87 -16.33 12.68
N LEU A 107 -22.50 -15.19 12.09
CA LEU A 107 -23.37 -14.41 11.21
C LEU A 107 -23.36 -14.93 9.76
N GLY A 108 -22.41 -15.82 9.43
CA GLY A 108 -22.25 -16.43 8.12
C GLY A 108 -21.17 -15.78 7.26
N ASP A 109 -20.54 -14.71 7.74
CA ASP A 109 -19.43 -14.02 7.08
C ASP A 109 -18.10 -14.74 7.32
N TYR A 110 -17.06 -14.35 6.59
CA TYR A 110 -15.73 -14.96 6.66
C TYR A 110 -14.70 -13.96 7.19
N ASP A 111 -14.24 -14.18 8.42
CA ASP A 111 -13.24 -13.34 9.07
C ASP A 111 -11.83 -13.89 8.84
N PHE A 112 -10.85 -13.00 8.66
CA PHE A 112 -9.45 -13.41 8.58
C PHE A 112 -9.03 -14.17 9.86
N PHE A 113 -8.35 -15.30 9.68
CA PHE A 113 -7.95 -16.17 10.78
C PHE A 113 -6.42 -16.38 10.87
N GLN A 114 -5.77 -16.77 9.77
CA GLN A 114 -4.33 -17.05 9.76
C GLN A 114 -3.74 -16.78 8.38
N CYS A 115 -2.45 -16.42 8.31
CA CYS A 115 -1.73 -16.22 7.05
C CYS A 115 -0.41 -16.97 7.10
N PHE A 116 -0.06 -17.65 6.02
CA PHE A 116 1.26 -18.25 5.82
C PHE A 116 1.82 -17.88 4.46
N THR A 117 3.14 -17.77 4.39
CA THR A 117 3.85 -17.56 3.14
C THR A 117 4.26 -18.93 2.60
N THR A 118 4.06 -19.18 1.30
CA THR A 118 4.49 -20.43 0.66
C THR A 118 6.01 -20.55 0.72
N ASP A 119 6.49 -21.75 1.08
CA ASP A 119 7.92 -22.01 1.19
C ASP A 119 8.60 -22.21 -0.19
N ALA A 120 9.90 -22.50 -0.21
CA ALA A 120 10.67 -22.74 -1.44
C ALA A 120 10.16 -23.92 -2.29
N LEU A 121 9.29 -24.77 -1.74
CA LEU A 121 8.63 -25.87 -2.44
C LEU A 121 7.14 -25.56 -2.71
N GLY A 122 6.74 -24.28 -2.57
CA GLY A 122 5.37 -23.81 -2.77
C GLY A 122 4.40 -24.28 -1.70
N ARG A 123 4.87 -24.90 -0.61
CA ARG A 123 3.98 -25.50 0.39
C ARG A 123 3.48 -24.45 1.36
N TYR A 124 2.24 -24.61 1.80
CA TYR A 124 1.64 -23.82 2.86
C TYR A 124 0.81 -24.72 3.80
N TRP A 125 0.55 -24.23 5.01
CA TRP A 125 -0.16 -24.97 6.04
C TRP A 125 -0.84 -24.04 7.03
N PHE A 126 -1.85 -24.53 7.73
CA PHE A 126 -2.55 -23.83 8.81
C PHE A 126 -2.65 -24.73 10.04
N TYR A 127 -2.60 -24.14 11.23
CA TYR A 127 -2.50 -24.86 12.50
C TYR A 127 -3.62 -24.48 13.48
N GLY A 128 -3.89 -25.36 14.45
CA GLY A 128 -4.72 -25.01 15.61
C GLY A 128 -6.17 -24.64 15.27
N LEU A 129 -6.71 -25.18 14.17
CA LEU A 129 -8.06 -24.88 13.73
C LEU A 129 -9.10 -25.66 14.53
N SER A 130 -10.25 -25.06 14.77
CA SER A 130 -11.43 -25.78 15.25
C SER A 130 -12.24 -26.34 14.08
N ALA A 131 -13.16 -27.28 14.33
CA ALA A 131 -14.18 -27.63 13.35
C ALA A 131 -14.89 -26.37 12.81
N GLY A 132 -15.20 -26.36 11.52
CA GLY A 132 -15.86 -25.23 10.86
C GLY A 132 -15.59 -25.14 9.36
N ASP A 133 -16.16 -24.11 8.77
CA ASP A 133 -16.04 -23.78 7.36
C ASP A 133 -14.98 -22.69 7.15
N TYR A 134 -14.13 -22.91 6.16
CA TYR A 134 -13.02 -22.02 5.84
C TYR A 134 -12.96 -21.68 4.35
N LYS A 135 -12.32 -20.56 4.02
CA LYS A 135 -11.96 -20.17 2.66
C LYS A 135 -10.48 -19.80 2.63
N ILE A 136 -9.80 -20.10 1.53
CA ILE A 136 -8.37 -19.82 1.35
C ILE A 136 -8.20 -18.84 0.20
N ARG A 137 -7.50 -17.74 0.45
CA ARG A 137 -7.10 -16.71 -0.51
C ARG A 137 -5.60 -16.81 -0.73
N PHE A 138 -5.17 -16.74 -1.97
CA PHE A 138 -3.78 -16.68 -2.40
C PHE A 138 -3.52 -15.30 -2.98
N LEU A 139 -2.52 -14.63 -2.42
CA LEU A 139 -2.25 -13.24 -2.71
C LEU A 139 -0.75 -13.02 -2.74
N ASP A 140 -0.26 -12.52 -3.87
CA ASP A 140 1.14 -12.21 -4.06
C ASP A 140 1.42 -10.75 -3.70
N GLU A 141 1.48 -10.48 -2.39
CA GLU A 141 1.77 -9.16 -1.81
C GLU A 141 3.20 -9.09 -1.23
N SER A 142 4.02 -10.14 -1.39
CA SER A 142 5.18 -10.33 -0.51
C SER A 142 6.38 -9.44 -0.83
N THR A 143 6.53 -8.93 -2.05
CA THR A 143 7.56 -7.94 -2.43
C THR A 143 7.22 -7.34 -3.80
N ASP A 144 6.72 -6.11 -3.88
CA ASP A 144 6.71 -5.14 -5.01
C ASP A 144 6.47 -5.61 -6.47
N LEU A 145 6.07 -6.86 -6.73
CA LEU A 145 6.06 -7.44 -8.07
C LEU A 145 4.75 -8.08 -8.49
N GLY A 146 3.77 -8.24 -7.59
CA GLY A 146 2.43 -8.79 -7.85
C GLY A 146 2.37 -9.74 -9.05
N GLN A 147 3.24 -10.75 -9.07
CA GLN A 147 3.54 -11.53 -10.27
C GLN A 147 2.38 -12.46 -10.60
N TYR A 148 1.61 -12.83 -9.59
CA TYR A 148 0.46 -13.71 -9.71
C TYR A 148 -0.85 -12.98 -9.43
N GLN A 149 -1.90 -13.38 -10.16
CA GLN A 149 -3.25 -12.91 -9.89
C GLN A 149 -3.70 -13.40 -8.52
N GLU A 150 -4.36 -12.52 -7.78
CA GLU A 150 -5.13 -12.94 -6.62
C GLU A 150 -6.14 -14.02 -7.02
N ARG A 151 -6.15 -15.12 -6.28
CA ARG A 151 -7.11 -16.21 -6.47
C ARG A 151 -7.51 -16.82 -5.14
N TYR A 152 -8.72 -17.35 -5.10
CA TYR A 152 -9.17 -18.19 -4.00
C TYR A 152 -9.11 -19.66 -4.41
N TYR A 153 -9.04 -20.56 -3.42
CA TYR A 153 -8.95 -22.00 -3.64
C TYR A 153 -9.97 -22.50 -4.68
N LEU A 154 -9.48 -23.35 -5.60
CA LEU A 154 -10.18 -23.80 -6.81
C LEU A 154 -10.51 -22.67 -7.80
N ASN A 155 -9.59 -21.71 -7.93
CA ASN A 155 -9.61 -20.63 -8.94
C ASN A 155 -10.81 -19.67 -8.87
N ALA A 156 -11.43 -19.52 -7.70
CA ALA A 156 -12.46 -18.51 -7.53
C ALA A 156 -11.88 -17.09 -7.54
N GLU A 157 -12.63 -16.13 -8.07
CA GLU A 157 -12.16 -14.76 -8.33
C GLU A 157 -12.26 -13.85 -7.09
N ASN A 158 -13.11 -14.19 -6.13
CA ASN A 158 -13.36 -13.37 -4.95
C ASN A 158 -13.85 -14.21 -3.75
N LEU A 159 -13.87 -13.58 -2.57
CA LEU A 159 -14.27 -14.23 -1.32
C LEU A 159 -15.70 -14.78 -1.37
N GLU A 160 -16.62 -14.15 -2.09
CA GLU A 160 -18.02 -14.59 -2.19
C GLU A 160 -18.12 -15.93 -2.94
N SER A 161 -17.53 -15.99 -4.14
CA SER A 161 -17.50 -17.17 -5.01
C SER A 161 -16.56 -18.29 -4.56
N ALA A 162 -15.66 -18.01 -3.61
CA ALA A 162 -14.67 -18.97 -3.13
C ALA A 162 -15.28 -20.27 -2.57
N SER A 163 -14.66 -21.40 -2.93
CA SER A 163 -15.05 -22.73 -2.46
C SER A 163 -14.85 -22.86 -0.94
N VAL A 164 -15.81 -23.50 -0.27
CA VAL A 164 -15.76 -23.73 1.17
C VAL A 164 -14.98 -25.01 1.47
N VAL A 165 -13.99 -24.91 2.35
CA VAL A 165 -13.24 -26.04 2.92
C VAL A 165 -13.81 -26.31 4.32
N THR A 166 -14.54 -27.42 4.48
CA THR A 166 -15.12 -27.81 5.78
C THR A 166 -14.18 -28.75 6.52
N TYR A 167 -13.67 -28.32 7.67
CA TYR A 167 -12.87 -29.15 8.57
C TYR A 167 -13.74 -29.69 9.72
N ASN A 168 -13.65 -31.00 9.97
CA ASN A 168 -14.48 -31.68 10.98
C ASN A 168 -13.94 -31.59 12.42
N GLY A 169 -12.76 -30.98 12.64
CA GLY A 169 -12.15 -30.89 13.96
C GLY A 169 -11.26 -32.07 14.35
N THR A 170 -11.11 -33.10 13.51
CA THR A 170 -10.36 -34.30 13.87
C THR A 170 -9.35 -34.75 12.82
N THR A 171 -9.70 -34.69 11.52
CA THR A 171 -8.88 -35.25 10.44
C THR A 171 -8.24 -34.14 9.62
N PRO A 172 -6.90 -33.97 9.64
CA PRO A 172 -6.24 -32.98 8.80
C PRO A 172 -6.60 -33.15 7.32
N LEU A 173 -6.76 -32.03 6.61
CA LEU A 173 -7.01 -32.00 5.17
C LEU A 173 -5.75 -31.51 4.45
N ALA A 174 -5.22 -32.36 3.58
CA ALA A 174 -4.10 -32.04 2.69
C ALA A 174 -4.56 -32.00 1.23
N GLY A 175 -3.68 -31.54 0.33
CA GLY A 175 -3.97 -31.47 -1.11
C GLY A 175 -4.91 -30.33 -1.47
N LEU A 176 -4.93 -29.26 -0.67
CA LEU A 176 -5.65 -28.03 -0.99
C LEU A 176 -4.84 -27.20 -2.00
N ASP A 177 -4.46 -27.81 -3.11
CA ASP A 177 -3.46 -27.24 -4.01
C ASP A 177 -4.07 -26.14 -4.88
N GLN A 178 -3.26 -25.15 -5.24
CA GLN A 178 -3.67 -24.00 -6.04
C GLN A 178 -2.67 -23.74 -7.17
N THR A 179 -3.19 -23.60 -8.39
CA THR A 179 -2.43 -23.10 -9.54
C THR A 179 -2.60 -21.60 -9.65
N LEU A 180 -1.50 -20.84 -9.73
CA LEU A 180 -1.52 -19.39 -9.80
C LEU A 180 -1.13 -18.94 -11.21
N SER A 181 -2.02 -18.21 -11.86
CA SER A 181 -1.73 -17.58 -13.16
C SER A 181 -1.02 -16.26 -12.94
N ALA A 182 -0.08 -15.93 -13.83
CA ALA A 182 0.58 -14.64 -13.81
C ALA A 182 -0.44 -13.49 -13.86
N ALA A 183 -0.16 -12.41 -13.14
CA ALA A 183 -0.90 -11.15 -13.23
C ALA A 183 -0.90 -10.65 -14.68
N ALA A 184 -2.01 -10.03 -15.07
CA ALA A 184 -2.09 -9.42 -16.40
C ALA A 184 -0.91 -8.45 -16.57
N PRO A 185 -0.12 -8.56 -17.65
CA PRO A 185 1.00 -7.67 -17.89
C PRO A 185 0.55 -6.19 -17.91
N CYS A 186 1.04 -5.39 -16.96
CA CYS A 186 0.71 -3.98 -16.85
C CYS A 186 1.79 -3.17 -16.13
N ILE A 187 1.72 -1.85 -16.27
CA ILE A 187 2.43 -0.90 -15.41
C ILE A 187 1.39 -0.25 -14.48
N THR A 188 1.63 -0.29 -13.17
CA THR A 188 0.78 0.34 -12.15
C THR A 188 1.53 1.43 -11.39
N GLY A 189 0.75 2.37 -10.86
CA GLY A 189 1.23 3.40 -9.97
C GLY A 189 0.07 4.23 -9.44
N THR A 190 0.42 5.25 -8.68
CA THR A 190 -0.48 6.23 -8.10
C THR A 190 -0.02 7.63 -8.47
N VAL A 191 -0.97 8.55 -8.57
CA VAL A 191 -0.71 9.97 -8.75
C VAL A 191 -1.31 10.71 -7.57
N THR A 192 -0.49 11.54 -6.92
CA THR A 192 -0.89 12.30 -5.74
C THR A 192 -0.64 13.79 -5.92
N ASP A 193 -1.23 14.61 -5.06
CA ASP A 193 -0.94 16.03 -4.93
C ASP A 193 0.28 16.24 -4.03
N GLU A 194 1.37 16.75 -4.60
CA GLU A 194 2.63 17.02 -3.90
C GLU A 194 2.47 18.06 -2.78
N ALA A 195 1.59 19.04 -2.96
CA ALA A 195 1.35 20.08 -1.98
C ALA A 195 0.53 19.58 -0.78
N SER A 196 -0.07 18.39 -0.90
CA SER A 196 -0.88 17.80 0.15
C SER A 196 0.00 17.13 1.22
N PRO A 197 -0.08 17.53 2.50
CA PRO A 197 0.67 16.90 3.58
C PRO A 197 0.26 15.43 3.83
N THR A 198 -0.84 14.98 3.21
CA THR A 198 -1.34 13.60 3.29
C THR A 198 -1.24 12.86 1.95
N ALA A 199 -0.53 13.41 0.96
CA ALA A 199 -0.46 12.87 -0.41
C ALA A 199 -1.87 12.57 -0.97
N ALA A 200 -2.75 13.57 -0.95
CA ALA A 200 -4.12 13.42 -1.43
C ALA A 200 -4.12 12.89 -2.88
N PRO A 201 -5.03 11.98 -3.23
CA PRO A 201 -5.04 11.36 -4.55
C PRO A 201 -5.40 12.36 -5.66
N ALA A 202 -4.64 12.33 -6.75
CA ALA A 202 -4.88 13.14 -7.94
C ALA A 202 -5.73 12.35 -8.96
N ALA A 203 -7.05 12.37 -8.77
CA ALA A 203 -8.01 11.75 -9.68
C ALA A 203 -8.14 12.53 -11.00
N GLY A 204 -8.46 11.83 -12.09
CA GLY A 204 -8.72 12.45 -13.40
C GLY A 204 -7.45 12.81 -14.21
N VAL A 205 -6.27 12.44 -13.73
CA VAL A 205 -4.99 12.69 -14.42
C VAL A 205 -4.79 11.64 -15.50
N TRP A 206 -4.39 12.07 -16.70
CA TRP A 206 -4.04 11.17 -17.79
C TRP A 206 -2.59 10.73 -17.65
N VAL A 207 -2.37 9.43 -17.54
CA VAL A 207 -1.06 8.79 -17.61
C VAL A 207 -0.85 8.23 -19.01
N LYS A 208 0.12 8.75 -19.75
CA LYS A 208 0.43 8.34 -21.13
C LYS A 208 1.79 7.67 -21.19
N ALA A 209 1.86 6.50 -21.84
CA ALA A 209 3.10 5.79 -22.06
C ALA A 209 3.64 6.05 -23.48
N TYR A 210 4.92 6.38 -23.57
CA TYR A 210 5.67 6.48 -24.82
C TYR A 210 6.75 5.40 -24.86
N LYS A 211 6.74 4.56 -25.88
CA LYS A 211 7.73 3.48 -26.08
C LYS A 211 8.94 4.00 -26.86
N LYS A 212 10.14 3.62 -26.45
CA LYS A 212 11.37 3.92 -27.19
C LYS A 212 11.42 3.10 -28.48
N VAL A 213 11.55 3.78 -29.62
CA VAL A 213 11.71 3.19 -30.96
C VAL A 213 12.89 3.86 -31.65
N GLY A 214 14.03 3.17 -31.65
CA GLY A 214 15.31 3.78 -32.07
C GLY A 214 15.69 4.94 -31.14
N GLU A 215 15.86 6.13 -31.72
CA GLU A 215 16.16 7.38 -30.99
C GLU A 215 14.90 8.21 -30.69
N SER A 216 13.71 7.72 -31.05
CA SER A 216 12.44 8.42 -30.90
C SER A 216 11.53 7.77 -29.85
N TRP A 217 10.51 8.51 -29.43
CA TRP A 217 9.49 8.06 -28.48
C TRP A 217 8.11 8.05 -29.15
N ASP A 218 7.56 6.86 -29.35
CA ASP A 218 6.25 6.66 -29.98
C ASP A 218 5.17 6.48 -28.93
N TRP A 219 4.00 7.10 -29.13
CA TRP A 219 2.85 6.88 -28.24
C TRP A 219 2.42 5.41 -28.26
N ALA A 220 2.21 4.82 -27.08
CA ALA A 220 1.80 3.44 -26.92
C ALA A 220 0.35 3.32 -26.43
N THR A 221 0.06 3.86 -25.24
CA THR A 221 -1.28 3.78 -24.63
C THR A 221 -1.46 4.89 -23.58
N TYR A 222 -2.67 5.00 -23.02
CA TYR A 222 -2.95 5.90 -21.91
C TYR A 222 -4.08 5.37 -21.02
N VAL A 223 -4.14 5.89 -19.80
CA VAL A 223 -5.23 5.66 -18.84
C VAL A 223 -5.49 6.93 -18.04
N CYS A 224 -6.68 7.03 -17.43
CA CYS A 224 -7.04 8.10 -16.51
C CYS A 224 -6.95 7.56 -15.08
N THR A 225 -6.40 8.32 -14.13
CA THR A 225 -6.36 7.91 -12.72
C THR A 225 -7.77 7.83 -12.15
N SER A 226 -7.97 6.83 -11.29
CA SER A 226 -9.20 6.61 -10.53
C SER A 226 -9.37 7.65 -9.41
N ASP A 227 -10.51 7.63 -8.71
CA ASP A 227 -10.80 8.54 -7.60
C ASP A 227 -9.78 8.45 -6.44
N ASP A 228 -9.11 7.30 -6.30
CA ASP A 228 -8.03 7.05 -5.34
C ASP A 228 -6.63 7.36 -5.89
N GLY A 229 -6.54 7.99 -7.07
CA GLY A 229 -5.28 8.36 -7.72
C GLY A 229 -4.55 7.19 -8.37
N SER A 230 -5.04 5.95 -8.24
CA SER A 230 -4.42 4.78 -8.86
C SER A 230 -4.60 4.75 -10.37
N TYR A 231 -3.65 4.13 -11.07
CA TYR A 231 -3.75 3.86 -12.49
C TYR A 231 -3.16 2.50 -12.87
N THR A 232 -3.60 1.96 -14.01
CA THR A 232 -3.04 0.73 -14.58
C THR A 232 -3.01 0.82 -16.11
N LEU A 233 -1.80 0.70 -16.67
CA LEU A 233 -1.56 0.67 -18.12
C LEU A 233 -1.46 -0.78 -18.60
N PHE A 234 -2.45 -1.21 -19.37
CA PHE A 234 -2.47 -2.51 -20.04
C PHE A 234 -2.05 -2.42 -21.52
N GLY A 235 -1.81 -3.59 -22.13
CA GLY A 235 -1.58 -3.70 -23.58
C GLY A 235 -0.17 -3.25 -24.01
N LEU A 236 0.78 -3.24 -23.08
CA LEU A 236 2.16 -2.87 -23.34
C LEU A 236 2.97 -4.11 -23.73
N GLU A 237 3.80 -3.96 -24.75
CA GLU A 237 4.84 -4.94 -25.08
C GLU A 237 6.10 -4.70 -24.22
N PRO A 238 6.95 -5.71 -23.98
CA PRO A 238 8.25 -5.48 -23.37
C PRO A 238 9.05 -4.39 -24.11
N GLY A 239 9.71 -3.51 -23.35
CA GLY A 239 10.45 -2.38 -23.90
C GLY A 239 10.72 -1.29 -22.87
N THR A 240 11.37 -0.21 -23.32
CA THR A 240 11.63 0.98 -22.50
C THR A 240 10.57 2.02 -22.77
N TYR A 241 10.02 2.60 -21.70
CA TYR A 241 8.95 3.58 -21.73
C TYR A 241 9.34 4.85 -20.99
N ARG A 242 8.66 5.95 -21.34
CA ARG A 242 8.57 7.15 -20.51
C ARG A 242 7.12 7.48 -20.30
N LEU A 243 6.76 7.81 -19.06
CA LEU A 243 5.39 8.15 -18.71
C LEU A 243 5.24 9.66 -18.59
N ARG A 244 4.12 10.17 -19.08
CA ARG A 244 3.68 11.55 -18.97
C ARG A 244 2.43 11.60 -18.11
N PHE A 245 2.39 12.52 -17.17
CA PHE A 245 1.27 12.79 -16.29
C PHE A 245 0.69 14.16 -16.67
N TYR A 246 -0.56 14.16 -17.13
CA TYR A 246 -1.20 15.34 -17.68
C TYR A 246 -2.63 15.47 -17.15
N ASP A 247 -2.92 16.57 -16.48
CA ASP A 247 -4.28 16.89 -16.08
C ASP A 247 -4.99 17.75 -17.16
N PRO A 248 -6.02 17.23 -17.84
CA PRO A 248 -6.77 18.01 -18.84
C PRO A 248 -7.46 19.24 -18.24
N GLU A 249 -7.74 19.25 -16.95
CA GLU A 249 -8.36 20.38 -16.25
C GLU A 249 -7.34 21.42 -15.78
N LYS A 250 -6.05 21.12 -15.90
CA LYS A 250 -4.93 21.97 -15.46
C LYS A 250 -4.97 22.34 -13.98
N ARG A 251 -5.50 21.46 -13.12
CA ARG A 251 -5.35 21.57 -11.65
C ARG A 251 -3.94 21.20 -11.23
N PHE A 252 -3.26 20.37 -11.99
CA PHE A 252 -1.88 19.95 -11.75
C PHE A 252 -0.95 20.39 -12.88
N VAL A 253 0.29 20.69 -12.52
CA VAL A 253 1.37 20.93 -13.49
C VAL A 253 1.66 19.61 -14.22
N GLU A 254 1.83 19.71 -15.53
CA GLU A 254 2.23 18.56 -16.35
C GLU A 254 3.70 18.20 -16.11
N GLU A 255 3.97 16.91 -15.97
CA GLU A 255 5.32 16.37 -15.86
C GLU A 255 5.44 14.97 -16.47
N TYR A 256 6.65 14.43 -16.38
CA TYR A 256 7.00 13.08 -16.77
C TYR A 256 7.66 12.36 -15.60
N TYR A 257 7.66 11.03 -15.65
CA TYR A 257 8.13 10.18 -14.54
C TYR A 257 9.49 10.61 -13.99
N ASP A 258 9.59 10.59 -12.65
CA ASP A 258 10.75 11.02 -11.86
C ASP A 258 11.01 12.53 -11.98
N ASP A 259 9.96 13.34 -11.73
CA ASP A 259 9.92 14.81 -11.69
C ASP A 259 10.53 15.52 -12.92
N ALA A 260 10.46 14.86 -14.08
CA ALA A 260 11.04 15.41 -15.29
C ALA A 260 10.06 16.36 -16.00
N SER A 261 10.51 17.58 -16.30
CA SER A 261 9.67 18.57 -17.01
C SER A 261 9.50 18.30 -18.51
N THR A 262 10.22 17.33 -19.09
CA THR A 262 10.17 17.04 -20.53
C THR A 262 10.24 15.54 -20.80
N LEU A 263 9.66 15.12 -21.93
CA LEU A 263 9.75 13.74 -22.40
C LEU A 263 11.21 13.32 -22.58
N ASP A 264 12.10 14.20 -23.03
CA ASP A 264 13.51 13.85 -23.27
C ASP A 264 14.31 13.66 -21.98
N GLY A 265 13.95 14.38 -20.92
CA GLY A 265 14.59 14.32 -19.60
C GLY A 265 14.04 13.25 -18.66
N ALA A 266 12.93 12.59 -19.01
CA ALA A 266 12.28 11.62 -18.12
C ALA A 266 13.10 10.36 -17.90
N THR A 267 12.98 9.80 -16.70
CA THR A 267 13.61 8.53 -16.34
C THR A 267 12.96 7.38 -17.12
N ASP A 268 13.80 6.50 -17.65
CA ASP A 268 13.39 5.36 -18.46
C ASP A 268 12.75 4.27 -17.58
N VAL A 269 11.49 3.92 -17.86
CA VAL A 269 10.78 2.80 -17.25
C VAL A 269 11.00 1.56 -18.11
N VAL A 270 11.80 0.61 -17.64
CA VAL A 270 12.08 -0.64 -18.35
C VAL A 270 11.03 -1.69 -17.99
N TYR A 271 10.16 -2.02 -18.95
CA TYR A 271 9.08 -2.98 -18.77
C TYR A 271 9.41 -4.32 -19.45
N THR A 272 9.30 -5.42 -18.71
CA THR A 272 9.74 -6.75 -19.13
C THR A 272 8.61 -7.67 -19.60
N GLY A 273 7.35 -7.19 -19.58
CA GLY A 273 6.18 -8.01 -19.92
C GLY A 273 5.56 -8.76 -18.74
N THR A 274 6.01 -8.47 -17.53
CA THR A 274 5.39 -8.86 -16.25
C THR A 274 4.89 -7.60 -15.55
N LYS A 275 3.91 -7.74 -14.65
CA LYS A 275 3.41 -6.61 -13.84
C LYS A 275 4.57 -5.81 -13.24
N LEU A 276 4.56 -4.50 -13.44
CA LEU A 276 5.55 -3.55 -12.91
C LEU A 276 4.80 -2.50 -12.10
N GLU A 277 5.11 -2.37 -10.81
CA GLU A 277 4.43 -1.46 -9.90
C GLU A 277 5.35 -0.35 -9.40
N GLY A 278 4.81 0.59 -8.63
CA GLY A 278 5.58 1.66 -7.99
C GLY A 278 6.04 2.75 -8.96
N ILE A 279 5.40 2.86 -10.14
CA ILE A 279 5.65 3.96 -11.07
C ILE A 279 4.78 5.15 -10.66
N ASP A 280 5.05 5.69 -9.47
CA ASP A 280 4.25 6.75 -8.87
C ASP A 280 4.66 8.15 -9.34
N ALA A 281 3.76 9.13 -9.18
CA ALA A 281 4.05 10.55 -9.39
C ALA A 281 3.36 11.41 -8.31
N ALA A 282 3.98 12.52 -7.94
CA ALA A 282 3.42 13.50 -7.03
C ALA A 282 3.37 14.84 -7.78
N LEU A 283 2.21 15.19 -8.31
CA LEU A 283 2.08 16.38 -9.13
C LEU A 283 1.97 17.63 -8.27
N THR A 284 2.73 18.65 -8.63
CA THR A 284 2.53 19.99 -8.07
C THR A 284 1.15 20.52 -8.48
N TYR A 285 0.32 20.88 -7.50
CA TYR A 285 -0.93 21.60 -7.75
C TYR A 285 -0.63 22.94 -8.41
N ALA A 286 -1.20 23.20 -9.58
CA ALA A 286 -1.13 24.48 -10.26
C ALA A 286 -2.22 25.39 -9.68
N PRO A 287 -1.89 26.39 -8.84
CA PRO A 287 -2.90 27.25 -8.26
C PRO A 287 -3.64 28.00 -9.37
N ARG A 288 -4.94 27.72 -9.51
CA ARG A 288 -5.81 28.52 -10.35
C ARG A 288 -6.21 29.77 -9.56
N LEU A 289 -5.84 30.94 -10.06
CA LEU A 289 -6.35 32.20 -9.53
C LEU A 289 -7.85 32.28 -9.84
N ASP A 290 -8.67 32.26 -8.82
CA ASP A 290 -10.12 32.32 -8.92
C ASP A 290 -10.75 33.21 -7.85
N GLY A 291 -12.08 33.31 -7.90
CA GLY A 291 -12.88 34.04 -6.92
C GLY A 291 -14.35 33.73 -7.14
N GLU A 292 -15.19 33.95 -6.13
CA GLU A 292 -16.64 33.67 -6.19
C GLU A 292 -17.36 34.28 -7.40
N ASN A 293 -16.82 35.35 -7.99
CA ASN A 293 -17.34 35.99 -9.19
C ASN A 293 -16.20 36.68 -9.97
N ARG A 294 -16.54 37.24 -11.14
CA ARG A 294 -15.56 37.92 -12.02
C ARG A 294 -14.78 39.05 -11.33
N TYR A 295 -15.37 39.73 -10.33
CA TYR A 295 -14.74 40.81 -9.60
C TYR A 295 -13.68 40.28 -8.64
N SER A 296 -14.02 39.25 -7.84
CA SER A 296 -13.06 38.62 -6.94
C SER A 296 -11.95 37.89 -7.68
N THR A 297 -12.24 37.24 -8.81
CA THR A 297 -11.21 36.65 -9.67
C THR A 297 -10.25 37.72 -10.23
N ALA A 298 -10.77 38.87 -10.69
CA ALA A 298 -9.93 39.96 -11.17
C ALA A 298 -9.01 40.51 -10.08
N VAL A 299 -9.46 40.54 -8.82
CA VAL A 299 -8.64 40.94 -7.67
C VAL A 299 -7.51 39.96 -7.41
N GLU A 300 -7.75 38.65 -7.42
CA GLU A 300 -6.69 37.65 -7.21
C GLU A 300 -5.67 37.64 -8.36
N ILE A 301 -6.14 37.83 -9.61
CA ILE A 301 -5.24 38.01 -10.77
C ILE A 301 -4.34 39.26 -10.59
N ALA A 302 -4.91 40.38 -10.14
CA ALA A 302 -4.14 41.60 -9.91
C ALA A 302 -3.11 41.46 -8.79
N LYS A 303 -3.45 40.78 -7.69
CA LYS A 303 -2.50 40.51 -6.59
C LYS A 303 -1.34 39.63 -7.02
N GLU A 304 -1.59 38.63 -7.86
CA GLU A 304 -0.52 37.76 -8.39
C GLU A 304 0.39 38.52 -9.35
N GLY A 305 -0.20 39.29 -10.28
CA GLY A 305 0.58 40.08 -11.25
C GLY A 305 1.38 41.20 -10.61
N PHE A 306 0.93 41.72 -9.47
CA PHE A 306 1.52 42.84 -8.74
C PHE A 306 1.70 42.48 -7.25
N PRO A 307 2.63 41.57 -6.91
CA PRO A 307 2.80 41.09 -5.55
C PRO A 307 3.24 42.22 -4.62
N GLY A 308 2.52 42.37 -3.50
CA GLY A 308 2.79 43.44 -2.54
C GLY A 308 2.47 44.86 -3.04
N TRP A 309 1.97 45.02 -4.27
CA TRP A 309 1.66 46.31 -4.91
C TRP A 309 2.86 47.26 -4.97
N GLU A 310 4.09 46.72 -4.89
CA GLU A 310 5.31 47.52 -4.91
C GLU A 310 5.56 48.06 -6.32
N GLY A 311 5.75 49.38 -6.43
CA GLY A 311 5.91 50.05 -7.73
C GLY A 311 4.61 50.30 -8.50
N VAL A 312 3.45 49.97 -7.93
CA VAL A 312 2.16 50.24 -8.57
C VAL A 312 1.69 51.66 -8.27
N ASP A 313 1.92 52.57 -9.21
CA ASP A 313 1.50 53.98 -9.10
C ASP A 313 0.12 54.24 -9.74
N THR A 314 -0.40 53.30 -10.53
CA THR A 314 -1.66 53.45 -11.28
C THR A 314 -2.48 52.17 -11.19
N VAL A 315 -3.81 52.29 -11.09
CA VAL A 315 -4.77 51.18 -11.21
C VAL A 315 -5.80 51.54 -12.27
N VAL A 316 -6.03 50.63 -13.21
CA VAL A 316 -7.05 50.82 -14.24
C VAL A 316 -8.34 50.12 -13.79
N ILE A 317 -9.45 50.85 -13.81
CA ILE A 317 -10.74 50.36 -13.35
C ILE A 317 -11.69 50.31 -14.54
N ALA A 318 -12.27 49.14 -14.80
CA ALA A 318 -13.33 48.95 -15.78
C ALA A 318 -14.61 48.52 -15.06
N SER A 319 -15.65 49.35 -15.15
CA SER A 319 -16.96 49.03 -14.58
C SER A 319 -17.62 47.94 -15.42
N GLY A 320 -18.08 46.87 -14.76
CA GLY A 320 -18.83 45.78 -15.40
C GLY A 320 -20.31 46.09 -15.63
N ASP A 321 -20.75 47.34 -15.39
CA ASP A 321 -22.14 47.75 -15.53
C ASP A 321 -22.59 47.87 -17.00
N ASP A 322 -23.84 47.51 -17.26
CA ASP A 322 -24.50 47.51 -18.59
C ASP A 322 -24.46 48.84 -19.35
N ARG A 323 -23.98 49.93 -18.74
CA ARG A 323 -23.88 51.28 -19.33
C ARG A 323 -22.46 51.85 -19.40
N ALA A 324 -21.44 51.09 -19.00
CA ALA A 324 -20.05 51.51 -19.18
C ALA A 324 -19.66 51.38 -20.66
N ALA A 325 -19.21 52.48 -21.26
CA ALA A 325 -18.81 52.50 -22.67
C ALA A 325 -17.41 51.89 -22.92
N ALA A 326 -16.64 51.63 -21.86
CA ALA A 326 -15.28 51.11 -21.93
C ALA A 326 -15.25 49.68 -21.35
N ASP A 327 -15.04 48.72 -22.24
CA ASP A 327 -14.85 47.31 -21.89
C ASP A 327 -13.41 47.06 -21.40
N PRO A 328 -13.20 46.10 -20.46
CA PRO A 328 -11.87 45.71 -19.99
C PRO A 328 -10.87 45.40 -21.11
N LEU A 329 -11.33 44.86 -22.24
CA LEU A 329 -10.48 44.57 -23.40
C LEU A 329 -9.85 45.83 -24.00
N ALA A 330 -10.61 46.94 -24.03
CA ALA A 330 -10.14 48.22 -24.55
C ALA A 330 -9.12 48.91 -23.61
N ALA A 331 -9.12 48.51 -22.32
CA ALA A 331 -8.22 49.05 -21.31
C ALA A 331 -6.84 48.40 -21.27
N SER A 332 -6.64 47.29 -22.00
CA SER A 332 -5.38 46.52 -22.02
C SER A 332 -4.14 47.34 -22.39
N GLY A 333 -4.25 48.21 -23.41
CA GLY A 333 -3.15 49.09 -23.81
C GLY A 333 -2.79 50.14 -22.75
N LEU A 334 -3.76 50.56 -21.94
CA LEU A 334 -3.54 51.48 -20.82
C LEU A 334 -2.81 50.77 -19.67
N CYS A 335 -3.20 49.52 -19.38
CA CYS A 335 -2.55 48.70 -18.37
C CYS A 335 -1.08 48.44 -18.71
N TRP A 336 -0.77 48.16 -19.99
CA TRP A 336 0.62 48.01 -20.45
C TRP A 336 1.42 49.30 -20.37
N LEU A 337 0.82 50.44 -20.77
CA LEU A 337 1.53 51.74 -20.78
C LEU A 337 1.95 52.18 -19.37
N TYR A 338 1.14 51.88 -18.36
CA TYR A 338 1.35 52.31 -16.97
C TYR A 338 1.86 51.21 -16.06
N ASP A 339 2.16 50.01 -16.58
CA ASP A 339 2.50 48.82 -15.81
C ASP A 339 1.54 48.63 -14.61
N ALA A 340 0.23 48.64 -14.93
CA ALA A 340 -0.85 48.80 -13.96
C ALA A 340 -1.82 47.62 -13.98
N PRO A 341 -2.36 47.20 -12.82
CA PRO A 341 -3.41 46.20 -12.77
C PRO A 341 -4.74 46.73 -13.32
N LEU A 342 -5.51 45.81 -13.92
CA LEU A 342 -6.89 46.02 -14.34
C LEU A 342 -7.85 45.41 -13.32
N LEU A 343 -8.68 46.23 -12.68
CA LEU A 343 -9.72 45.78 -11.77
C LEU A 343 -11.10 45.96 -12.40
N LEU A 344 -11.93 44.94 -12.21
CA LEU A 344 -13.36 45.00 -12.51
C LEU A 344 -14.08 45.56 -11.28
N VAL A 345 -15.01 46.49 -11.49
CA VAL A 345 -15.88 47.04 -10.41
C VAL A 345 -17.35 46.99 -10.74
#